data_AF-A0A6C0HS34-F1
#
_entry.id   AF-A0A6C0HS34-F1
#
_cell.length_a   1.000
_cell.length_b   1.000
_cell.length_c   1.000
_cell.angle_alpha   90.00
_cell.angle_beta   90.00
_cell.angle_gamma   90.00
#
_symmetry.space_group_name_H-M   'P 1'
#
loop_
_entity.id
_entity.type
_entity.pdbx_description
1 polymer ?
#
loop_
_entity_poly.entity_id
_entity_poly.type
_entity_poly.pdbx_seq_one_letter_code
_entity_poly.pdbx_strand_id
1 'polypeptide(L)'
;MQSAQKVYTITFGDVAENHARMQQIGTLHESGYSIEQMEMVQSKLDRLGLETEMVDLNGEIEAKVLIVRRGAQFILGEETDGLMAENDALTMDKKAFMKGRVVNKVARWNLCFADEDQEPSYEDGKGRIVAWKHIPKMAQIRQVISEWTEDVLLNGEANYYYDISKCGIGYHGDAERRKVFAVRMGASMPLFFQWFQRSLPIGDPIKLDLHDGDMYMMSEKAVGFDWLKKIVPTLRHSTGSSKFTIIVKKEKSEKMLEKEAEKEAKKEAKMEAKRLEKEAKMEAKMEAKRLEKEAKMEAKRLEKEAKA
;
A
#
# COMPACT_ATOMS: atom_id res chain seq x y z
N MET A 1 18.55 31.68 12.31
CA MET A 1 17.57 30.65 11.92
C MET A 1 18.28 29.65 11.04
N GLN A 2 18.35 28.37 11.42
CA GLN A 2 18.76 27.34 10.45
C GLN A 2 17.75 27.34 9.30
N SER A 3 18.23 27.28 8.06
CA SER A 3 17.38 27.07 6.90
C SER A 3 16.59 25.76 7.07
N ALA A 4 15.31 25.77 6.76
CA ALA A 4 14.51 24.53 6.80
C ALA A 4 15.15 23.48 5.88
N GLN A 5 15.39 22.29 6.42
CA GLN A 5 15.83 21.16 5.62
C GLN A 5 14.65 20.62 4.82
N LYS A 6 14.90 20.33 3.55
CA LYS A 6 13.91 19.83 2.59
C LYS A 6 14.34 18.47 2.05
N VAL A 7 13.34 17.70 1.66
CA VAL A 7 13.50 16.34 1.14
C VAL A 7 12.49 16.11 0.04
N TYR A 8 12.93 15.56 -1.09
CA TYR A 8 12.03 15.16 -2.17
C TYR A 8 12.04 13.64 -2.31
N THR A 9 10.87 13.09 -2.63
CA THR A 9 10.72 11.69 -3.05
C THR A 9 9.99 11.67 -4.35
N ILE A 10 10.61 11.08 -5.36
CA ILE A 10 9.93 10.83 -6.63
C ILE A 10 9.70 9.33 -6.73
N THR A 11 8.43 8.95 -6.76
CA THR A 11 8.00 7.56 -6.92
C THR A 11 7.68 7.30 -8.37
N PHE A 12 8.34 6.31 -8.94
CA PHE A 12 8.04 5.73 -10.23
C PHE A 12 7.08 4.56 -10.05
N GLY A 13 5.93 4.62 -10.72
CA GLY A 13 4.91 3.59 -10.65
C GLY A 13 4.13 3.45 -11.95
N ASP A 14 3.40 2.34 -12.06
CA ASP A 14 2.50 2.07 -13.19
C ASP A 14 1.38 3.13 -13.29
N VAL A 15 0.99 3.70 -12.14
CA VAL A 15 0.07 4.84 -12.05
C VAL A 15 0.62 5.93 -11.12
N ALA A 16 0.58 7.19 -11.58
CA ALA A 16 0.80 8.38 -10.75
C ALA A 16 -0.54 9.08 -10.47
N GLU A 17 -0.71 9.67 -9.28
CA GLU A 17 -1.95 10.37 -8.91
C GLU A 17 -1.64 11.79 -8.42
N ASN A 18 -2.32 12.81 -8.94
CA ASN A 18 -2.06 14.21 -8.54
C ASN A 18 -2.38 14.49 -7.05
N HIS A 19 -3.29 13.72 -6.49
CA HIS A 19 -3.64 13.66 -5.08
C HIS A 19 -4.66 12.53 -4.87
N ALA A 20 -4.79 12.01 -3.65
CA ALA A 20 -5.82 11.03 -3.30
C ALA A 20 -7.19 11.37 -3.92
N ARG A 21 -7.66 10.54 -4.87
CA ARG A 21 -8.93 10.65 -5.61
C ARG A 21 -9.01 11.77 -6.65
N MET A 22 -7.88 12.31 -7.08
CA MET A 22 -7.76 13.19 -8.24
C MET A 22 -7.38 12.35 -9.47
N GLN A 23 -7.07 13.01 -10.59
CA GLN A 23 -6.65 12.36 -11.83
C GLN A 23 -5.48 11.40 -11.59
N GLN A 24 -5.63 10.21 -12.19
CA GLN A 24 -4.62 9.16 -12.28
C GLN A 24 -4.04 9.13 -13.70
N ILE A 25 -2.74 8.85 -13.80
CA ILE A 25 -1.96 8.92 -15.02
C ILE A 25 -1.21 7.59 -15.15
N GLY A 26 -1.40 6.91 -16.28
CA GLY A 26 -0.85 5.58 -16.52
C GLY A 26 -1.92 4.50 -16.52
N THR A 27 -1.47 3.26 -16.54
CA THR A 27 -2.31 2.08 -16.61
C THR A 27 -1.93 1.17 -15.46
N LEU A 28 -2.90 0.76 -14.65
CA LEU A 28 -2.67 -0.17 -13.55
C LEU A 28 -2.26 -1.53 -14.12
N HIS A 29 -1.12 -2.06 -13.67
CA HIS A 29 -0.65 -3.38 -14.04
C HIS A 29 -1.40 -4.48 -13.28
N GLU A 30 -1.34 -5.70 -13.80
CA GLU A 30 -1.99 -6.86 -13.16
C GLU A 30 -1.35 -7.23 -11.82
N SER A 31 -0.03 -7.10 -11.73
CA SER A 31 0.77 -7.42 -10.54
C SER A 31 1.86 -6.35 -10.30
N GLY A 32 2.34 -6.32 -9.06
CA GLY A 32 3.51 -5.54 -8.67
C GLY A 32 4.80 -6.32 -8.88
N TYR A 33 5.86 -5.87 -8.22
CA TYR A 33 7.13 -6.60 -8.21
C TYR A 33 7.08 -7.80 -7.25
N SER A 34 7.43 -8.98 -7.78
CA SER A 34 7.61 -10.18 -6.96
C SER A 34 8.94 -10.16 -6.22
N ILE A 35 9.08 -11.01 -5.20
CA ILE A 35 10.32 -11.12 -4.44
C ILE A 35 11.45 -11.65 -5.32
N GLU A 36 11.16 -12.63 -6.18
CA GLU A 36 12.13 -13.19 -7.12
C GLU A 36 12.62 -12.11 -8.09
N GLN A 37 11.74 -11.24 -8.57
CA GLN A 37 12.15 -10.10 -9.41
C GLN A 37 13.06 -9.14 -8.65
N MET A 38 12.75 -8.84 -7.40
CA MET A 38 13.61 -7.99 -6.56
C MET A 38 14.99 -8.61 -6.31
N GLU A 39 15.06 -9.93 -6.10
CA GLU A 39 16.33 -10.66 -5.93
C GLU A 39 17.17 -10.66 -7.22
N MET A 40 16.53 -10.76 -8.39
CA MET A 40 17.20 -10.61 -9.68
C MET A 40 17.75 -9.20 -9.88
N VAL A 41 16.97 -8.17 -9.55
CA VAL A 41 17.39 -6.76 -9.59
C VAL A 41 18.57 -6.55 -8.64
N GLN A 42 18.46 -7.00 -7.39
CA GLN A 42 19.54 -6.89 -6.41
C GLN A 42 20.84 -7.51 -6.94
N SER A 43 20.78 -8.75 -7.42
CA SER A 43 21.94 -9.45 -7.98
C SER A 43 22.57 -8.71 -9.17
N LYS A 44 21.75 -8.02 -9.98
CA LYS A 44 22.23 -7.19 -11.10
C LYS A 44 22.94 -5.94 -10.60
N LEU A 45 22.39 -5.27 -9.60
CA LEU A 45 22.98 -4.08 -8.98
C LEU A 45 24.28 -4.38 -8.25
N ASP A 46 24.35 -5.50 -7.53
CA ASP A 46 25.57 -5.94 -6.84
C ASP A 46 26.71 -6.20 -7.84
N ARG A 47 26.41 -6.79 -9.01
CA ARG A 47 27.39 -6.95 -10.11
C ARG A 47 27.86 -5.64 -10.72
N LEU A 48 27.05 -4.59 -10.63
CA LEU A 48 27.41 -3.23 -11.03
C LEU A 48 28.20 -2.50 -9.93
N GLY A 49 28.41 -3.13 -8.76
CA GLY A 49 29.15 -2.58 -7.64
C GLY A 49 28.35 -1.60 -6.78
N LEU A 50 27.02 -1.57 -6.90
CA LEU A 50 26.17 -0.77 -6.00
C LEU A 50 26.02 -1.50 -4.65
N GLU A 51 25.91 -0.71 -3.59
CA GLU A 51 25.55 -1.20 -2.26
C GLU A 51 24.02 -1.34 -2.17
N THR A 52 23.55 -2.54 -1.87
CA THR A 52 22.12 -2.86 -1.74
C THR A 52 21.77 -3.46 -0.39
N GLU A 53 20.54 -3.23 0.06
CA GLU A 53 19.98 -3.78 1.29
C GLU A 53 18.57 -4.32 1.03
N MET A 54 18.38 -5.63 1.15
CA MET A 54 17.05 -6.25 1.08
C MET A 54 16.48 -6.35 2.50
N VAL A 55 15.50 -5.51 2.81
CA VAL A 55 14.88 -5.44 4.13
C VAL A 55 13.57 -6.21 4.15
N ASP A 56 13.51 -7.23 5.02
CA ASP A 56 12.27 -7.95 5.31
C ASP A 56 11.34 -7.11 6.19
N LEU A 57 10.09 -6.97 5.76
CA LEU A 57 9.08 -6.17 6.47
C LEU A 57 8.29 -6.97 7.51
N ASN A 58 8.86 -8.05 8.06
CA ASN A 58 8.36 -8.91 9.14
C ASN A 58 6.84 -9.11 9.17
N GLY A 59 6.31 -10.23 8.67
CA GLY A 59 4.88 -10.55 8.76
C GLY A 59 4.56 -11.98 8.32
N GLU A 60 3.27 -12.33 8.35
CA GLU A 60 2.77 -13.63 7.85
C GLU A 60 2.80 -13.76 6.32
N ILE A 61 2.77 -12.61 5.63
CA ILE A 61 2.85 -12.51 4.18
C ILE A 61 4.17 -11.86 3.83
N GLU A 62 4.92 -12.47 2.93
CA GLU A 62 6.22 -11.98 2.51
C GLU A 62 6.11 -10.58 1.89
N ALA A 63 6.93 -9.67 2.41
CA ALA A 63 7.01 -8.29 1.95
C ALA A 63 8.44 -7.79 2.18
N LYS A 64 9.06 -7.22 1.15
CA LYS A 64 10.43 -6.73 1.19
C LYS A 64 10.54 -5.33 0.58
N VAL A 65 11.58 -4.62 0.99
CA VAL A 65 12.05 -3.40 0.35
C VAL A 65 13.50 -3.59 -0.02
N LEU A 66 13.85 -3.38 -1.28
CA LEU A 66 15.23 -3.31 -1.73
C LEU A 66 15.66 -1.85 -1.72
N ILE A 67 16.65 -1.51 -0.91
CA ILE A 67 17.29 -0.18 -0.88
C ILE A 67 18.57 -0.25 -1.72
N VAL A 68 18.79 0.77 -2.53
CA VAL A 68 20.00 0.97 -3.34
C VAL A 68 20.67 2.25 -2.83
N ARG A 69 21.79 2.09 -2.11
CA ARG A 69 22.48 3.22 -1.49
C ARG A 69 23.13 4.07 -2.56
N ARG A 70 22.91 5.39 -2.49
CA ARG A 70 23.44 6.37 -3.46
C ARG A 70 23.16 6.00 -4.94
N GLY A 71 22.03 5.34 -5.20
CA GLY A 71 21.67 4.88 -6.54
C GLY A 71 21.50 6.03 -7.54
N ALA A 72 20.97 7.18 -7.09
CA ALA A 72 20.84 8.36 -7.95
C ALA A 72 22.20 8.89 -8.40
N GLN A 73 23.18 8.96 -7.49
CA GLN A 73 24.52 9.42 -7.80
C GLN A 73 25.23 8.46 -8.75
N PHE A 74 25.05 7.14 -8.56
CA PHE A 74 25.57 6.15 -9.48
C PHE A 74 25.03 6.35 -10.90
N ILE A 75 23.70 6.55 -11.04
CA ILE A 75 23.05 6.76 -12.35
C ILE A 75 23.55 8.03 -13.03
N LEU A 76 23.64 9.13 -12.28
CA LEU A 76 23.94 10.45 -12.84
C LEU A 76 25.46 10.69 -13.00
N GLY A 77 26.29 9.95 -12.27
CA GLY A 77 27.74 10.18 -12.23
C GLY A 77 28.15 11.44 -11.46
N GLU A 78 27.27 11.98 -10.61
CA GLU A 78 27.47 13.21 -9.84
C GLU A 78 26.66 13.20 -8.53
N GLU A 79 26.92 14.14 -7.62
CA GLU A 79 26.08 14.37 -6.43
C GLU A 79 24.70 14.91 -6.82
N THR A 80 23.73 14.83 -5.89
CA THR A 80 22.32 15.13 -6.20
C THR A 80 21.99 16.62 -6.32
N ASP A 81 22.94 17.54 -6.15
CA ASP A 81 22.70 18.99 -6.23
C ASP A 81 22.02 19.40 -7.55
N GLY A 82 22.47 18.82 -8.67
CA GLY A 82 21.87 19.06 -9.98
C GLY A 82 20.46 18.51 -10.11
N LEU A 83 20.19 17.35 -9.52
CA LEU A 83 18.86 16.71 -9.49
C LEU A 83 17.88 17.52 -8.61
N MET A 84 18.36 18.01 -7.47
CA MET A 84 17.62 18.90 -6.58
C MET A 84 17.30 20.24 -7.26
N ALA A 85 18.27 20.85 -7.95
CA ALA A 85 18.09 22.10 -8.67
C ALA A 85 17.06 21.98 -9.81
N GLU A 86 17.08 20.88 -10.56
CA GLU A 86 16.08 20.56 -11.60
C GLU A 86 14.66 20.57 -11.03
N ASN A 87 14.47 19.94 -9.86
CA ASN A 87 13.18 19.86 -9.19
C ASN A 87 12.76 21.20 -8.53
N ASP A 88 13.72 21.95 -7.99
CA ASP A 88 13.47 23.26 -7.37
C ASP A 88 12.97 24.31 -8.38
N ALA A 89 13.35 24.17 -9.65
CA ALA A 89 12.92 25.06 -10.72
C ALA A 89 11.44 24.87 -11.11
N LEU A 90 10.78 23.79 -10.65
CA LEU A 90 9.42 23.46 -11.02
C LEU A 90 8.38 24.21 -10.20
N THR A 91 7.26 24.55 -10.83
CA THR A 91 6.08 25.11 -10.15
C THR A 91 5.24 23.98 -9.56
N MET A 92 5.40 23.71 -8.26
CA MET A 92 4.74 22.61 -7.57
C MET A 92 3.25 22.89 -7.27
N ASP A 93 2.42 21.83 -7.25
CA ASP A 93 1.02 21.98 -6.80
C ASP A 93 0.96 22.19 -5.29
N LYS A 94 0.44 23.35 -4.89
CA LYS A 94 0.19 23.74 -3.50
C LYS A 94 -1.29 23.65 -3.11
N LYS A 95 -2.15 23.14 -4.00
CA LYS A 95 -3.58 22.94 -3.79
C LYS A 95 -4.03 21.55 -4.25
N ALA A 96 -5.17 21.09 -3.75
CA ALA A 96 -5.85 19.87 -4.18
C ALA A 96 -7.35 20.00 -3.98
N PHE A 97 -8.13 19.18 -4.70
CA PHE A 97 -9.55 19.02 -4.45
C PHE A 97 -9.80 17.95 -3.40
N MET A 98 -10.40 18.33 -2.29
CA MET A 98 -10.69 17.43 -1.19
C MET A 98 -12.06 17.74 -0.60
N LYS A 99 -12.89 16.71 -0.45
CA LYS A 99 -14.22 16.82 0.20
C LYS A 99 -15.09 17.93 -0.42
N GLY A 100 -15.10 18.03 -1.76
CA GLY A 100 -15.96 18.96 -2.51
C GLY A 100 -15.45 20.39 -2.61
N ARG A 101 -14.19 20.67 -2.27
CA ARG A 101 -13.60 22.01 -2.40
C ARG A 101 -12.09 21.96 -2.64
N VAL A 102 -11.56 23.04 -3.21
CA VAL A 102 -10.11 23.24 -3.33
C VAL A 102 -9.53 23.68 -1.99
N VAL A 103 -8.45 23.03 -1.56
CA VAL A 103 -7.76 23.29 -0.29
C VAL A 103 -6.26 23.46 -0.50
N ASN A 104 -5.59 24.14 0.42
CA ASN A 104 -4.13 24.25 0.41
C ASN A 104 -3.48 22.94 0.91
N LYS A 105 -2.43 22.50 0.21
CA LYS A 105 -1.59 21.37 0.59
C LYS A 105 -0.54 21.85 1.62
N VAL A 106 -0.78 21.54 2.90
CA VAL A 106 0.09 21.93 4.02
C VAL A 106 1.05 20.83 4.49
N ALA A 107 0.77 19.57 4.12
CA ALA A 107 1.56 18.43 4.58
C ALA A 107 2.79 18.17 3.69
N ARG A 108 2.66 18.45 2.40
CA ARG A 108 3.67 18.33 1.35
C ARG A 108 3.09 18.89 0.05
N TRP A 109 3.94 19.27 -0.90
CA TRP A 109 3.49 19.57 -2.27
C TRP A 109 3.72 18.37 -3.17
N ASN A 110 3.15 18.38 -4.37
CA ASN A 110 3.27 17.26 -5.29
C ASN A 110 3.29 17.74 -6.75
N LEU A 111 3.83 16.88 -7.62
CA LEU A 111 3.68 16.93 -9.07
C LEU A 111 3.54 15.51 -9.61
N CYS A 112 2.94 15.36 -10.78
CA CYS A 112 3.07 14.14 -11.57
C CYS A 112 3.98 14.38 -12.78
N PHE A 113 4.66 13.34 -13.23
CA PHE A 113 5.52 13.34 -14.39
C PHE A 113 5.03 12.29 -15.40
N ALA A 114 4.82 12.75 -16.62
CA ALA A 114 4.32 11.95 -17.73
C ALA A 114 4.93 12.46 -19.06
N ASP A 115 4.48 11.95 -20.19
CA ASP A 115 5.06 12.34 -21.48
C ASP A 115 4.62 13.74 -21.97
N GLU A 116 3.45 14.21 -21.53
CA GLU A 116 2.89 15.51 -21.91
C GLU A 116 2.59 16.40 -20.69
N ASP A 117 2.74 17.71 -20.90
CA ASP A 117 2.47 18.73 -19.89
C ASP A 117 0.97 18.91 -19.64
N GLN A 118 0.61 19.27 -18.41
CA GLN A 118 -0.75 19.65 -18.05
C GLN A 118 -0.74 20.76 -16.99
N GLU A 119 -1.46 21.85 -17.24
CA GLU A 119 -1.76 22.85 -16.21
C GLU A 119 -2.88 22.34 -15.27
N PRO A 120 -2.83 22.65 -13.96
CA PRO A 120 -3.81 22.15 -13.02
C PRO A 120 -5.19 22.78 -13.25
N SER A 121 -6.24 21.95 -13.13
CA SER A 121 -7.62 22.37 -12.91
C SER A 121 -8.10 21.68 -11.64
N TYR A 122 -7.85 22.33 -10.49
CA TYR A 122 -8.11 21.68 -9.20
C TYR A 122 -9.58 21.38 -9.01
N GLU A 123 -10.47 22.27 -9.43
CA GLU A 123 -11.92 22.10 -9.38
C GLU A 123 -12.40 20.84 -10.11
N ASP A 124 -11.72 20.46 -11.19
CA ASP A 124 -11.99 19.26 -11.98
C ASP A 124 -11.21 18.02 -11.49
N GLY A 125 -10.50 18.14 -10.37
CA GLY A 125 -9.67 17.05 -9.85
C GLY A 125 -8.40 16.80 -10.67
N LYS A 126 -7.88 17.78 -11.40
CA LYS A 126 -6.64 17.67 -12.19
C LYS A 126 -5.51 18.49 -11.58
N GLY A 127 -4.36 17.86 -11.34
CA GLY A 127 -3.14 18.55 -10.91
C GLY A 127 -2.24 18.89 -12.08
N ARG A 128 -1.07 19.44 -11.77
CA ARG A 128 -0.03 19.70 -12.76
C ARG A 128 0.68 18.41 -13.14
N ILE A 129 0.92 18.25 -14.45
CA ILE A 129 1.80 17.23 -15.00
C ILE A 129 2.96 17.95 -15.68
N VAL A 130 4.20 17.55 -15.37
CA VAL A 130 5.41 18.05 -16.04
C VAL A 130 5.95 16.96 -16.95
N ALA A 131 6.16 17.30 -18.21
CA ALA A 131 6.69 16.36 -19.19
C ALA A 131 8.14 15.97 -18.89
N TRP A 132 8.49 14.69 -19.08
CA TRP A 132 9.86 14.18 -18.85
C TRP A 132 10.94 14.95 -19.60
N LYS A 133 10.62 15.50 -20.78
CA LYS A 133 11.53 16.33 -21.59
C LYS A 133 12.06 17.57 -20.86
N HIS A 134 11.37 18.06 -19.83
CA HIS A 134 11.77 19.23 -19.04
C HIS A 134 12.62 18.86 -17.81
N ILE A 135 12.73 17.57 -17.49
CA ILE A 135 13.41 17.06 -16.30
C ILE A 135 14.42 15.95 -16.69
N PRO A 136 15.46 16.27 -17.48
CA PRO A 136 16.35 15.28 -18.09
C PRO A 136 17.05 14.36 -17.08
N LYS A 137 17.40 14.82 -15.87
CA LYS A 137 18.04 13.96 -14.86
C LYS A 137 17.03 12.96 -14.29
N MET A 138 15.81 13.40 -14.00
CA MET A 138 14.72 12.50 -13.63
C MET A 138 14.36 11.51 -14.75
N ALA A 139 14.39 11.95 -16.01
CA ALA A 139 14.15 11.09 -17.17
C ALA A 139 15.25 10.03 -17.35
N GLN A 140 16.52 10.37 -17.08
CA GLN A 140 17.63 9.41 -17.07
C GLN A 140 17.45 8.37 -15.96
N ILE A 141 17.05 8.78 -14.75
CA ILE A 141 16.74 7.85 -13.66
C ILE A 141 15.58 6.93 -14.05
N ARG A 142 14.50 7.45 -14.64
CA ARG A 142 13.37 6.66 -15.15
C ARG A 142 13.83 5.58 -16.13
N GLN A 143 14.71 5.96 -17.05
CA GLN A 143 15.27 5.06 -18.07
C GLN A 143 16.08 3.93 -17.41
N VAL A 144 17.01 4.26 -16.52
CA VAL A 144 17.84 3.25 -15.85
C VAL A 144 17.02 2.34 -14.93
N ILE A 145 15.99 2.85 -14.25
CA ILE A 145 15.05 2.00 -13.50
C ILE A 145 14.43 0.96 -14.43
N SER A 146 13.93 1.38 -15.60
CA SER A 146 13.31 0.45 -16.57
C SER A 146 14.28 -0.63 -17.04
N GLU A 147 15.57 -0.30 -17.18
CA GLU A 147 16.62 -1.25 -17.54
C GLU A 147 16.97 -2.20 -16.40
N TRP A 148 17.03 -1.71 -15.16
CA TRP A 148 17.27 -2.53 -13.98
C TRP A 148 16.15 -3.53 -13.75
N THR A 149 14.90 -3.09 -13.86
CA THR A 149 13.71 -3.90 -13.57
C THR A 149 13.19 -4.69 -14.78
N GLU A 150 13.71 -4.40 -15.98
CA GLU A 150 13.21 -4.93 -17.25
C GLU A 150 11.72 -4.65 -17.45
N ASP A 151 11.33 -3.41 -17.13
CA ASP A 151 9.94 -2.96 -17.09
C ASP A 151 9.71 -1.87 -18.14
N VAL A 152 8.45 -1.51 -18.34
CA VAL A 152 8.11 -0.32 -19.13
C VAL A 152 8.53 0.95 -18.39
N LEU A 153 8.64 2.05 -19.13
CA LEU A 153 8.91 3.36 -18.55
C LEU A 153 7.73 3.83 -17.68
N LEU A 154 7.89 3.76 -16.36
CA LEU A 154 6.87 4.11 -15.36
C LEU A 154 6.58 5.62 -15.30
N ASN A 155 5.39 6.00 -14.81
CA ASN A 155 5.05 7.40 -14.54
C ASN A 155 5.63 7.86 -13.21
N GLY A 156 5.78 9.17 -13.01
CA GLY A 156 6.36 9.75 -11.79
C GLY A 156 5.32 10.44 -10.93
N GLU A 157 5.38 10.24 -9.62
CA GLU A 157 4.72 11.06 -8.61
C GLU A 157 5.77 11.65 -7.67
N ALA A 158 5.89 12.97 -7.71
CA ALA A 158 6.78 13.72 -6.85
C ALA A 158 6.08 14.13 -5.56
N ASN A 159 6.77 13.97 -4.44
CA ASN A 159 6.37 14.44 -3.12
C ASN A 159 7.45 15.36 -2.56
N TYR A 160 7.11 16.64 -2.43
CA TYR A 160 8.02 17.70 -2.00
C TYR A 160 7.79 18.05 -0.53
N TYR A 161 8.68 17.58 0.33
CA TYR A 161 8.70 17.89 1.77
C TYR A 161 9.58 19.11 2.00
N TYR A 162 9.01 20.30 1.85
CA TYR A 162 9.73 21.58 1.91
C TYR A 162 10.26 21.95 3.31
N ASP A 163 9.80 21.29 4.37
CA ASP A 163 10.28 21.45 5.73
C ASP A 163 10.05 20.15 6.51
N ILE A 164 11.11 19.36 6.71
CA ILE A 164 11.01 18.03 7.37
C ILE A 164 10.48 18.09 8.81
N SER A 165 10.53 19.25 9.47
CA SER A 165 9.98 19.42 10.82
C SER A 165 8.45 19.51 10.81
N LYS A 166 7.84 19.83 9.65
CA LYS A 166 6.39 20.05 9.50
C LYS A 166 5.73 19.09 8.54
N CYS A 167 6.46 18.66 7.52
CA CYS A 167 5.93 17.89 6.41
C CYS A 167 5.88 16.38 6.72
N GLY A 168 5.12 15.66 5.90
CA GLY A 168 5.01 14.20 5.98
C GLY A 168 3.75 13.66 5.31
N ILE A 169 3.62 12.34 5.38
CA ILE A 169 2.41 11.60 5.03
C ILE A 169 2.23 10.45 6.02
N GLY A 170 1.02 10.31 6.56
CA GLY A 170 0.70 9.29 7.55
C GLY A 170 0.59 7.89 6.94
N TYR A 171 0.39 6.88 7.78
CA TYR A 171 0.29 5.49 7.35
C TYR A 171 -0.81 5.25 6.32
N HIS A 172 -0.40 4.86 5.11
CA HIS A 172 -1.24 4.53 3.97
C HIS A 172 -0.60 3.40 3.15
N GLY A 173 -1.31 2.87 2.16
CA GLY A 173 -0.70 2.17 1.03
C GLY A 173 -1.08 2.89 -0.25
N ASP A 174 -0.43 2.54 -1.35
CA ASP A 174 -0.70 3.16 -2.65
C ASP A 174 -1.79 2.36 -3.35
N ALA A 175 -3.02 2.86 -3.32
CA ALA A 175 -4.19 2.16 -3.88
C ALA A 175 -4.32 2.33 -5.40
N GLU A 176 -3.59 3.30 -5.95
CA GLU A 176 -3.59 3.67 -7.36
C GLU A 176 -2.62 2.83 -8.19
N ARG A 177 -1.60 2.21 -7.60
CA ARG A 177 -0.47 1.56 -8.30
C ARG A 177 -0.09 0.23 -7.67
N ARG A 178 0.60 -0.63 -8.43
CA ARG A 178 1.19 -1.88 -7.91
C ARG A 178 2.70 -1.90 -7.94
N LYS A 179 3.32 -1.02 -8.71
CA LYS A 179 4.77 -0.94 -8.84
C LYS A 179 5.27 0.33 -8.20
N VAL A 180 6.34 0.20 -7.42
CA VAL A 180 7.02 1.32 -6.77
C VAL A 180 8.52 1.10 -6.87
N PHE A 181 9.17 2.03 -7.55
CA PHE A 181 10.60 2.30 -7.42
C PHE A 181 10.72 3.80 -7.13
N ALA A 182 11.47 4.23 -6.14
CA ALA A 182 11.52 5.65 -5.77
C ALA A 182 12.94 6.11 -5.52
N VAL A 183 13.15 7.42 -5.68
CA VAL A 183 14.41 8.11 -5.34
C VAL A 183 14.16 9.12 -4.22
N ARG A 184 15.06 9.15 -3.24
CA ARG A 184 15.14 10.12 -2.15
C ARG A 184 16.25 11.12 -2.47
N MET A 185 16.02 12.41 -2.27
CA MET A 185 17.05 13.44 -2.41
C MET A 185 16.87 14.57 -1.40
N GLY A 186 17.96 15.24 -1.03
CA GLY A 186 18.04 16.25 0.02
C GLY A 186 18.39 15.67 1.39
N ALA A 187 17.79 16.21 2.45
CA ALA A 187 18.06 15.72 3.81
C ALA A 187 17.62 14.25 4.02
N SER A 188 18.11 13.64 5.10
CA SER A 188 17.68 12.28 5.47
C SER A 188 16.26 12.31 6.04
N MET A 189 15.43 11.36 5.60
CA MET A 189 14.06 11.23 6.11
C MET A 189 13.62 9.76 6.08
N PRO A 190 13.35 9.14 7.25
CA PRO A 190 13.03 7.72 7.30
C PRO A 190 11.69 7.38 6.64
N LEU A 191 11.61 6.19 6.08
CA LEU A 191 10.38 5.54 5.65
C LEU A 191 9.99 4.49 6.70
N PHE A 192 8.78 4.58 7.23
CA PHE A 192 8.27 3.65 8.22
C PHE A 192 7.27 2.70 7.58
N PHE A 193 7.33 1.43 7.94
CA PHE A 193 6.33 0.41 7.62
C PHE A 193 5.67 -0.10 8.90
N GLN A 194 4.39 -0.44 8.82
CA GLN A 194 3.64 -1.01 9.93
C GLN A 194 2.52 -1.89 9.40
N TRP A 195 2.39 -3.08 9.99
CA TRP A 195 1.24 -3.96 9.75
C TRP A 195 -0.01 -3.45 10.44
N PHE A 196 -1.14 -3.57 9.76
CA PHE A 196 -2.46 -3.26 10.29
C PHE A 196 -3.45 -4.38 9.99
N GLN A 197 -4.29 -4.72 10.98
CA GLN A 197 -5.49 -5.53 10.77
C GLN A 197 -6.63 -4.88 11.56
N ARG A 198 -7.83 -4.83 10.97
CA ARG A 198 -9.00 -4.13 11.54
C ARG A 198 -8.71 -2.66 11.92
N SER A 199 -7.80 -2.02 11.18
CA SER A 199 -7.33 -0.64 11.42
C SER A 199 -6.49 -0.47 12.68
N LEU A 200 -5.97 -1.55 13.24
CA LEU A 200 -5.12 -1.56 14.42
C LEU A 200 -3.72 -2.02 14.07
N PRO A 201 -2.67 -1.36 14.60
CA PRO A 201 -1.29 -1.74 14.33
C PRO A 201 -0.99 -3.13 14.92
N ILE A 202 -0.24 -3.94 14.19
CA ILE A 202 0.29 -5.23 14.62
C ILE A 202 1.81 -5.12 14.69
N GLY A 203 2.38 -5.43 15.86
CA GLY A 203 3.82 -5.34 16.11
C GLY A 203 4.34 -3.90 16.15
N ASP A 204 5.66 -3.77 16.16
CA ASP A 204 6.34 -2.48 16.14
C ASP A 204 6.62 -2.00 14.71
N PRO A 205 6.67 -0.68 14.47
CA PRO A 205 6.95 -0.15 13.16
C PRO A 205 8.40 -0.42 12.75
N ILE A 206 8.59 -0.79 11.50
CA ILE A 206 9.90 -1.01 10.87
C ILE A 206 10.34 0.33 10.28
N LYS A 207 11.54 0.79 10.64
CA LYS A 207 12.10 2.07 10.21
C LYS A 207 13.23 1.82 9.22
N LEU A 208 13.11 2.39 8.03
CA LEU A 208 14.16 2.39 7.00
C LEU A 208 14.75 3.81 6.95
N ASP A 209 16.02 3.95 7.33
CA ASP A 209 16.74 5.21 7.20
C ASP A 209 17.16 5.41 5.74
N LEU A 210 16.62 6.47 5.12
CA LEU A 210 16.89 6.85 3.74
C LEU A 210 17.62 8.19 3.71
N HIS A 211 18.71 8.23 2.96
CA HIS A 211 19.60 9.37 2.83
C HIS A 211 19.56 9.95 1.42
N ASP A 212 20.39 10.97 1.19
CA ASP A 212 20.46 11.63 -0.10
C ASP A 212 20.88 10.68 -1.23
N GLY A 213 20.06 10.62 -2.28
CA GLY A 213 20.27 9.82 -3.48
C GLY A 213 20.03 8.31 -3.31
N ASP A 214 19.61 7.86 -2.12
CA ASP A 214 19.13 6.50 -1.94
C ASP A 214 17.89 6.27 -2.80
N MET A 215 17.82 5.08 -3.41
CA MET A 215 16.65 4.62 -4.14
C MET A 215 16.08 3.39 -3.44
N TYR A 216 14.79 3.11 -3.65
CA TYR A 216 14.19 1.88 -3.12
C TYR A 216 13.10 1.32 -4.02
N MET A 217 12.97 -0.01 -3.99
CA MET A 217 11.97 -0.79 -4.70
C MET A 217 11.12 -1.54 -3.67
N MET A 218 9.79 -1.51 -3.83
CA MET A 218 8.87 -2.22 -2.94
C MET A 218 8.33 -3.48 -3.62
N SER A 219 8.24 -4.58 -2.87
CA SER A 219 7.44 -5.72 -3.31
C SER A 219 5.96 -5.35 -3.41
N GLU A 220 5.17 -6.10 -4.19
CA GLU A 220 3.73 -5.83 -4.33
C GLU A 220 3.01 -5.70 -2.98
N LYS A 221 3.36 -6.55 -2.00
CA LYS A 221 2.77 -6.45 -0.66
C LYS A 221 3.22 -5.19 0.09
N ALA A 222 4.47 -4.76 -0.10
CA ALA A 222 5.02 -3.57 0.54
C ALA A 222 4.41 -2.26 0.01
N VAL A 223 4.01 -2.22 -1.26
CA VAL A 223 3.25 -1.10 -1.86
C VAL A 223 1.96 -0.83 -1.08
N GLY A 224 1.35 -1.89 -0.54
CA GLY A 224 0.13 -1.78 0.26
C GLY A 224 -1.10 -1.47 -0.59
N PHE A 225 -1.15 -1.91 -1.85
CA PHE A 225 -2.34 -1.77 -2.71
C PHE A 225 -3.63 -2.25 -2.04
N ASP A 226 -3.52 -3.25 -1.14
CA ASP A 226 -4.63 -3.81 -0.40
C ASP A 226 -4.93 -3.14 0.96
N TRP A 227 -4.31 -2.01 1.29
CA TRP A 227 -4.30 -1.41 2.63
C TRP A 227 -5.66 -1.03 3.22
N LEU A 228 -6.67 -0.85 2.36
CA LEU A 228 -8.04 -0.57 2.76
C LEU A 228 -8.80 -1.82 3.23
N LYS A 229 -8.27 -3.02 2.98
CA LYS A 229 -8.82 -4.27 3.55
C LYS A 229 -8.68 -4.22 5.07
N LYS A 230 -9.73 -4.68 5.75
CA LYS A 230 -9.78 -4.67 7.22
C LYS A 230 -9.63 -6.05 7.84
N ILE A 231 -10.02 -7.09 7.12
CA ILE A 231 -10.07 -8.45 7.68
C ILE A 231 -8.70 -9.12 7.65
N VAL A 232 -7.95 -8.95 6.57
CA VAL A 232 -6.60 -9.52 6.42
C VAL A 232 -5.54 -8.52 6.89
N PRO A 233 -4.36 -8.99 7.33
CA PRO A 233 -3.22 -8.13 7.58
C PRO A 233 -2.83 -7.34 6.32
N THR A 234 -2.64 -6.04 6.51
CA THR A 234 -2.25 -5.09 5.47
C THR A 234 -1.02 -4.35 5.90
N LEU A 235 -0.17 -4.00 4.93
CA LEU A 235 1.03 -3.23 5.22
C LEU A 235 0.80 -1.78 4.79
N ARG A 236 1.24 -0.85 5.64
CA ARG A 236 1.13 0.59 5.40
C ARG A 236 2.45 1.26 5.67
N HIS A 237 2.73 2.33 4.93
CA HIS A 237 3.94 3.10 5.08
C HIS A 237 3.67 4.59 5.33
N SER A 238 4.62 5.25 5.98
CA SER A 238 4.57 6.67 6.34
C SER A 238 5.96 7.30 6.35
N THR A 239 6.05 8.63 6.27
CA THR A 239 7.32 9.35 6.34
C THR A 239 7.11 10.80 6.81
N GLY A 240 8.18 11.46 7.25
CA GLY A 240 8.17 12.85 7.71
C GLY A 240 8.20 13.03 9.22
N SER A 241 7.74 14.20 9.67
CA SER A 241 7.74 14.60 11.08
C SER A 241 6.93 13.62 11.95
N SER A 242 7.22 13.63 13.25
CA SER A 242 6.58 12.77 14.26
C SER A 242 5.05 12.84 14.26
N LYS A 243 4.47 13.96 13.81
CA LYS A 243 3.03 14.12 13.59
C LYS A 243 2.43 13.08 12.64
N PHE A 244 3.19 12.59 11.68
CA PHE A 244 2.74 11.63 10.66
C PHE A 244 3.14 10.19 10.95
N THR A 245 4.23 9.99 11.70
CA THR A 245 4.87 8.68 11.89
C THR A 245 4.60 8.07 13.26
N ILE A 246 4.10 8.84 14.24
CA ILE A 246 3.71 8.28 15.54
C ILE A 246 2.33 7.61 15.44
N ILE A 247 2.28 6.34 15.82
CA ILE A 247 1.03 5.61 16.05
C ILE A 247 0.63 5.75 17.51
N VAL A 248 -0.41 6.53 17.77
CA VAL A 248 -0.96 6.66 19.13
C VAL A 248 -1.76 5.39 19.45
N LYS A 249 -1.18 4.48 20.23
CA LYS A 249 -1.91 3.39 20.90
C LYS A 249 -2.91 4.04 21.87
N LYS A 250 -4.17 4.23 21.45
CA LYS A 250 -5.22 4.78 22.33
C LYS A 250 -5.89 3.65 23.09
N GLU A 251 -6.24 3.83 24.36
CA GLU A 251 -7.19 2.99 25.12
C GLU A 251 -8.51 2.71 24.37
N LYS A 252 -8.86 3.58 23.42
CA LYS A 252 -9.99 3.36 22.49
C LYS A 252 -9.80 2.16 21.56
N SER A 253 -8.57 1.75 21.22
CA SER A 253 -8.34 0.55 20.41
C SER A 253 -8.66 -0.71 21.19
N GLU A 254 -8.36 -0.77 22.49
CA GLU A 254 -8.68 -1.92 23.33
C GLU A 254 -10.18 -2.11 23.48
N LYS A 255 -10.92 -1.04 23.80
CA LYS A 255 -12.40 -1.09 23.85
C LYS A 255 -13.03 -1.42 22.49
N MET A 256 -12.38 -1.06 21.40
CA MET A 256 -12.86 -1.38 20.05
C MET A 256 -12.58 -2.83 19.68
N LEU A 257 -11.39 -3.36 20.02
CA LEU A 257 -11.03 -4.78 19.92
C LEU A 257 -12.01 -5.65 20.71
N GLU A 258 -12.31 -5.27 21.94
CA GLU A 258 -13.23 -6.00 22.82
C GLU A 258 -14.65 -6.06 22.22
N LYS A 259 -15.14 -4.95 21.66
CA LYS A 259 -16.44 -4.91 20.96
C LYS A 259 -16.45 -5.74 19.67
N GLU A 260 -15.35 -5.77 18.92
CA GLU A 260 -15.26 -6.59 17.71
C GLU A 260 -15.18 -8.08 18.04
N ALA A 261 -14.41 -8.46 19.05
CA ALA A 261 -14.36 -9.84 19.56
C ALA A 261 -15.74 -10.30 20.05
N GLU A 262 -16.47 -9.46 20.78
CA GLU A 262 -17.83 -9.76 21.24
C GLU A 262 -18.80 -9.95 20.04
N LYS A 263 -18.65 -9.14 18.99
CA LYS A 263 -19.48 -9.22 17.79
C LYS A 263 -19.17 -10.48 16.97
N GLU A 264 -17.92 -10.89 16.91
CA GLU A 264 -17.46 -12.10 16.24
C GLU A 264 -17.92 -13.36 16.97
N ALA A 265 -17.75 -13.41 18.29
CA ALA A 265 -18.28 -14.47 19.15
C ALA A 265 -19.81 -14.63 19.00
N LYS A 266 -20.57 -13.51 18.96
CA LYS A 266 -22.01 -13.54 18.69
C LYS A 266 -22.36 -14.08 17.31
N LYS A 267 -21.53 -13.81 16.30
CA LYS A 267 -21.74 -14.31 14.93
C LYS A 267 -21.47 -15.81 14.86
N GLU A 268 -20.40 -16.29 15.49
CA GLU A 268 -20.08 -17.72 15.57
C GLU A 268 -21.16 -18.49 16.32
N ALA A 269 -21.57 -18.02 17.50
CA ALA A 269 -22.65 -18.64 18.28
C ALA A 269 -23.96 -18.72 17.48
N LYS A 270 -24.30 -17.69 16.71
CA LYS A 270 -25.49 -17.71 15.84
C LYS A 270 -25.35 -18.72 14.69
N MET A 271 -24.14 -18.91 14.16
CA MET A 271 -23.88 -19.86 13.09
C MET A 271 -23.97 -21.30 13.62
N GLU A 272 -23.43 -21.55 14.80
CA GLU A 272 -23.49 -22.84 15.48
C GLU A 272 -24.92 -23.21 15.90
N ALA A 273 -25.68 -22.27 16.47
CA ALA A 273 -27.10 -22.48 16.77
C ALA A 273 -27.91 -22.88 15.53
N LYS A 274 -27.65 -22.24 14.38
CA LYS A 274 -28.28 -22.63 13.10
C LYS A 274 -27.86 -24.03 12.64
N ARG A 275 -26.61 -24.45 12.90
CA ARG A 275 -26.14 -25.79 12.55
C ARG A 275 -26.87 -26.85 13.40
N LEU A 276 -26.93 -26.64 14.71
CA LEU A 276 -27.63 -27.53 15.64
C LEU A 276 -29.13 -27.63 15.32
N GLU A 277 -29.79 -26.51 14.99
CA GLU A 277 -31.21 -26.53 14.59
C GLU A 277 -31.43 -27.36 13.31
N LYS A 278 -30.51 -27.27 12.35
CA LYS A 278 -30.56 -28.05 11.10
C LYS A 278 -30.35 -29.54 11.36
N GLU A 279 -29.40 -29.89 12.22
CA GLU A 279 -29.12 -31.27 12.63
C GLU A 279 -30.35 -31.88 13.33
N ALA A 280 -30.92 -31.18 14.31
CA ALA A 280 -32.12 -31.64 15.03
C ALA A 280 -33.32 -31.86 14.09
N LYS A 281 -33.54 -30.95 13.11
CA LYS A 281 -34.59 -31.12 12.09
C LYS A 281 -34.35 -32.35 11.20
N MET A 282 -33.08 -32.66 10.91
CA MET A 282 -32.71 -33.82 10.10
C MET A 282 -32.94 -35.12 10.87
N GLU A 283 -32.54 -35.18 12.14
CA GLU A 283 -32.79 -36.32 13.03
C GLU A 283 -34.27 -36.59 13.22
N ALA A 284 -35.07 -35.56 13.56
CA ALA A 284 -36.52 -35.69 13.71
C ALA A 284 -37.19 -36.22 12.44
N LYS A 285 -36.72 -35.79 11.25
CA LYS A 285 -37.22 -36.29 9.97
C LYS A 285 -36.84 -37.76 9.73
N MET A 286 -35.64 -38.19 10.14
CA MET A 286 -35.24 -39.60 10.04
C MET A 286 -36.04 -40.48 11.01
N GLU A 287 -36.27 -40.02 12.23
CA GLU A 287 -37.05 -40.73 13.23
C GLU A 287 -38.52 -40.87 12.83
N ALA A 288 -39.13 -39.80 12.31
CA ALA A 288 -40.49 -39.85 11.76
C ALA A 288 -40.62 -40.89 10.63
N LYS A 289 -39.63 -40.95 9.72
CA LYS A 289 -39.59 -41.97 8.65
C LYS A 289 -39.44 -43.39 9.22
N ARG A 290 -38.65 -43.57 10.28
CA ARG A 290 -38.49 -44.87 10.94
C ARG A 290 -39.82 -45.33 11.53
N LEU A 291 -40.48 -44.47 12.29
CA LEU A 291 -41.79 -44.75 12.90
C LEU A 291 -42.86 -45.05 11.84
N GLU A 292 -42.90 -44.30 10.74
CA GLU A 292 -43.83 -44.56 9.63
C GLU A 292 -43.59 -45.95 8.99
N LYS A 293 -42.32 -46.35 8.86
CA LYS A 293 -41.95 -47.66 8.33
C LYS A 293 -42.34 -48.78 9.31
N GLU A 294 -42.12 -48.60 10.60
CA GLU A 294 -42.52 -49.53 11.66
C GLU A 294 -44.04 -49.72 11.68
N ALA A 295 -44.81 -48.63 11.67
CA ALA A 295 -46.27 -48.67 11.62
C ALA A 295 -46.80 -49.40 10.37
N LYS A 296 -46.18 -49.17 9.19
CA LYS A 296 -46.54 -49.89 7.96
C LYS A 296 -46.24 -51.39 8.04
N MET A 297 -45.15 -51.79 8.70
CA MET A 297 -44.83 -53.20 8.89
C MET A 297 -45.81 -53.87 9.87
N GLU A 298 -46.17 -53.19 10.95
CA GLU A 298 -47.13 -53.70 11.93
C GLU A 298 -48.54 -53.83 11.36
N ALA A 299 -49.01 -52.84 10.59
CA ALA A 299 -50.27 -52.92 9.87
C ALA A 299 -50.33 -54.12 8.91
N LYS A 300 -49.23 -54.37 8.16
CA LYS A 300 -49.12 -55.56 7.30
C LYS A 300 -49.13 -56.88 8.08
N ARG A 301 -48.59 -56.90 9.30
CA ARG A 301 -48.62 -58.09 10.17
C ARG A 301 -50.05 -58.38 10.62
N LEU A 302 -50.75 -57.37 11.12
CA LEU A 302 -52.16 -57.48 11.54
C LEU A 302 -53.09 -57.88 10.39
N GLU A 303 -52.87 -57.36 9.19
CA GLU A 303 -53.67 -57.73 8.00
C GLU A 303 -53.44 -59.20 7.58
N LYS A 304 -52.24 -59.72 7.78
CA LYS A 304 -51.94 -61.15 7.57
C LYS A 304 -52.60 -62.03 8.64
N GLU A 305 -52.57 -61.61 9.90
CA GLU A 305 -53.21 -62.33 11.02
C GLU A 305 -54.73 -62.36 10.88
N ALA A 306 -55.36 -61.31 10.34
CA ALA A 306 -56.80 -61.28 10.09
C ALA A 306 -57.27 -62.10 8.87
N LYS A 307 -56.34 -62.56 8.03
CA LYS A 307 -56.60 -63.37 6.81
C LYS A 307 -56.24 -64.85 6.99
N ALA A 308 -55.73 -65.24 8.16
CA ALA A 308 -55.38 -66.61 8.55
C ALA A 308 -56.48 -67.20 9.43
#